data_AF-A0A9P6LTD2-F1
#
_entry.id   AF-A0A9P6LTD2-F1
#
_cell.length_a   1.000
_cell.length_b   1.000
_cell.length_c   1.000
_cell.angle_alpha   90.00
_cell.angle_beta   90.00
_cell.angle_gamma   90.00
#
_symmetry.space_group_name_H-M   'P 1'
#
loop_
_entity.id
_entity.type
_entity.pdbx_description
1 polymer ?
#
loop_
_entity_poly.entity_id
_entity_poly.type
_entity_poly.pdbx_seq_one_letter_code
_entity_poly.pdbx_strand_id
1 'polypeptide(L)'
;GTLYTTPDPKTGKTLTLREVMEQFAEEENTFKEMHMHKTVVWNYEELTRAITHAIRSVHYRYTIDISFPCTNNIVLVKSASSLANFMRSGWTKAFCFISLVGVIMYPAREIYKKVKDKTLKSEFQMTISTRDFYTQNYWSIVDQVQYK
;
A
#
# COMPACT_ATOMS: atom_id res chain seq x y z
N GLY A 1 -8.25 0.76 -14.59
CA GLY A 1 -8.21 1.00 -13.14
C GLY A 1 -8.93 2.28 -12.85
N THR A 2 -9.76 2.32 -11.82
CA THR A 2 -10.51 3.50 -11.39
C THR A 2 -9.81 4.11 -10.18
N LEU A 3 -9.54 5.41 -10.23
CA LEU A 3 -8.89 6.16 -9.16
C LEU A 3 -9.95 6.81 -8.27
N TYR A 4 -9.80 6.68 -6.95
CA TYR A 4 -10.65 7.36 -5.99
C TYR A 4 -9.84 7.77 -4.75
N THR A 5 -10.42 8.69 -4.00
CA THR A 5 -9.83 9.21 -2.79
C THR A 5 -10.36 8.42 -1.61
N THR A 6 -9.51 8.17 -0.61
CA THR A 6 -10.03 7.70 0.67
C THR A 6 -10.61 8.86 1.46
N PRO A 7 -11.69 8.63 2.23
CA PRO A 7 -12.16 9.63 3.18
C PRO A 7 -11.02 9.99 4.13
N ASP A 8 -10.82 11.27 4.36
CA ASP A 8 -9.80 11.76 5.28
C ASP A 8 -10.12 11.23 6.70
N PRO A 9 -9.19 10.55 7.38
CA PRO A 9 -9.42 9.96 8.71
C PRO A 9 -9.79 11.00 9.77
N LYS A 10 -9.50 12.29 9.55
CA LYS A 10 -9.82 13.36 10.51
C LYS A 10 -11.15 14.06 10.23
N THR A 11 -11.55 14.17 8.97
CA THR A 11 -12.73 14.96 8.57
C THR A 11 -13.88 14.12 8.02
N GLY A 12 -13.65 12.85 7.69
CA GLY A 12 -14.64 11.94 7.12
C GLY A 12 -15.12 12.33 5.72
N LYS A 13 -14.60 13.42 5.14
CA LYS A 13 -15.00 13.92 3.83
C LYS A 13 -14.25 13.17 2.74
N THR A 14 -14.99 12.69 1.75
CA THR A 14 -14.46 12.18 0.49
C THR A 14 -14.31 13.36 -0.47
N LEU A 15 -13.09 13.85 -0.63
CA LEU A 15 -12.76 14.91 -1.59
C LEU A 15 -12.71 14.33 -3.00
N THR A 16 -13.03 15.10 -4.04
CA THR A 16 -12.82 14.61 -5.41
C THR A 16 -11.31 14.51 -5.72
N LEU A 17 -10.94 13.69 -6.71
CA LEU A 17 -9.52 13.54 -7.09
C LEU A 17 -8.90 14.87 -7.53
N ARG A 18 -9.69 15.72 -8.20
CA ARG A 18 -9.28 17.08 -8.59
C ARG A 18 -9.00 17.95 -7.37
N GLU A 19 -9.91 17.96 -6.40
CA GLU A 19 -9.74 18.70 -5.15
C GLU A 19 -8.52 18.23 -4.36
N VAL A 20 -8.24 16.92 -4.31
CA VAL A 20 -7.06 16.41 -3.60
C VAL A 20 -5.77 16.87 -4.27
N MET A 21 -5.72 16.85 -5.61
CA MET A 21 -4.56 17.34 -6.36
C MET A 21 -4.39 18.85 -6.24
N GLU A 22 -5.47 19.62 -6.36
CA GLU A 22 -5.47 21.08 -6.18
C GLU A 22 -4.98 21.45 -4.77
N GLN A 23 -5.56 20.85 -3.74
CA GLN A 23 -5.09 21.09 -2.37
C GLN A 23 -3.64 20.61 -2.14
N PHE A 24 -3.20 19.54 -2.80
CA PHE A 24 -1.80 19.12 -2.71
C PHE A 24 -0.87 20.12 -3.41
N ALA A 25 -1.29 20.72 -4.52
CA ALA A 25 -0.52 21.75 -5.22
C ALA A 25 -0.42 23.04 -4.39
N GLU A 26 -1.54 23.50 -3.84
CA GLU A 26 -1.65 24.73 -3.04
C GLU A 26 -1.00 24.62 -1.66
N GLU A 27 -0.79 23.42 -1.13
CA GLU A 27 -0.21 23.24 0.20
C GLU A 27 1.28 23.67 0.21
N GLU A 28 1.58 24.76 0.92
CA GLU A 28 2.94 25.30 1.06
C GLU A 28 3.86 24.43 1.95
N ASN A 29 3.31 23.37 2.56
CA ASN A 29 4.09 22.51 3.44
C ASN A 29 5.21 21.81 2.65
N THR A 30 6.44 22.11 3.06
CA THR A 30 7.69 21.59 2.49
C THR A 30 7.78 20.07 2.61
N PHE A 31 7.11 19.48 3.61
CA PHE A 31 7.11 18.04 3.91
C PHE A 31 5.82 17.32 3.48
N LYS A 32 5.01 17.89 2.59
CA LYS A 32 3.80 17.19 2.10
C LYS A 32 4.14 15.87 1.41
N GLU A 33 3.38 14.84 1.75
CA GLU A 33 3.48 13.49 1.18
C GLU A 33 2.09 13.03 0.72
N MET A 34 2.04 12.39 -0.44
CA MET A 34 0.84 11.80 -1.00
C MET A 34 1.08 10.32 -1.25
N HIS A 35 0.25 9.48 -0.64
CA HIS A 35 0.37 8.03 -0.67
C HIS A 35 -0.70 7.47 -1.59
N MET A 36 -0.30 6.85 -2.69
CA MET A 36 -1.20 6.15 -3.59
C MET A 36 -1.09 4.65 -3.34
N HIS A 37 -2.19 4.04 -2.92
CA HIS A 37 -2.30 2.59 -2.72
C HIS A 37 -2.96 1.97 -3.94
N LYS A 38 -2.27 1.03 -4.58
CA LYS A 38 -2.81 0.17 -5.62
C LYS A 38 -3.46 -1.02 -4.95
N THR A 39 -4.77 -1.16 -5.10
CA THR A 39 -5.54 -2.28 -4.57
C THR A 39 -6.09 -3.08 -5.75
N VAL A 40 -5.89 -4.39 -5.73
CA VAL A 40 -6.50 -5.28 -6.71
C VAL A 40 -7.89 -5.64 -6.19
N VAL A 41 -8.92 -5.37 -7.00
CA VAL A 41 -10.28 -5.77 -6.67
C VAL A 41 -10.47 -7.19 -7.19
N TRP A 42 -10.53 -8.13 -6.26
CA TRP A 42 -10.76 -9.54 -6.57
C TRP A 42 -11.53 -10.20 -5.43
N ASN A 43 -12.32 -11.22 -5.74
CA ASN A 43 -13.00 -12.04 -4.76
C ASN A 43 -12.02 -13.05 -4.13
N TYR A 44 -11.21 -12.56 -3.20
CA TYR A 44 -10.21 -13.35 -2.49
C TYR A 44 -10.84 -14.51 -1.70
N GLU A 45 -12.07 -14.37 -1.20
CA GLU A 45 -12.76 -15.42 -0.45
C GLU A 45 -13.09 -16.63 -1.33
N GLU A 46 -13.66 -16.37 -2.51
CA GLU A 46 -13.94 -17.41 -3.50
C GLU A 46 -12.66 -18.06 -4.02
N LEU A 47 -11.61 -17.26 -4.24
CA LEU A 47 -10.30 -17.77 -4.66
C LEU A 47 -9.69 -18.70 -3.61
N THR A 48 -9.69 -18.30 -2.33
CA THR A 48 -9.22 -19.13 -1.21
C THR A 48 -9.99 -20.44 -1.14
N ARG A 49 -11.32 -20.41 -1.28
CA ARG A 49 -12.15 -21.63 -1.30
C ARG A 49 -11.79 -22.54 -2.47
N ALA A 50 -11.66 -22.00 -3.67
CA ALA A 50 -11.34 -22.77 -4.87
C ALA A 50 -9.96 -23.43 -4.77
N ILE A 51 -8.94 -22.68 -4.34
CA ILE A 51 -7.58 -23.20 -4.12
C ILE A 51 -7.59 -24.28 -3.02
N THR A 52 -8.25 -24.03 -1.89
CA THR A 52 -8.38 -25.01 -0.81
C THR A 52 -9.03 -26.31 -1.30
N HIS A 53 -10.08 -26.21 -2.12
CA HIS A 53 -10.73 -27.37 -2.71
C HIS A 53 -9.80 -28.16 -3.63
N ALA A 54 -9.03 -27.48 -4.49
CA ALA A 54 -8.03 -28.14 -5.33
C ALA A 54 -6.97 -28.89 -4.50
N ILE A 55 -6.42 -28.25 -3.47
CA ILE A 55 -5.42 -28.87 -2.58
C ILE A 55 -6.01 -30.07 -1.84
N ARG A 56 -7.27 -30.00 -1.40
CA ARG A 56 -7.94 -31.15 -0.75
C ARG A 56 -8.26 -32.29 -1.71
N SER A 57 -8.50 -32.01 -2.99
CA SER A 57 -8.79 -33.05 -4.00
C SER A 57 -7.63 -34.04 -4.20
N VAL A 58 -6.40 -33.61 -3.91
CA VAL A 58 -5.19 -34.46 -3.95
C VAL A 58 -4.91 -35.17 -2.63
N HIS A 59 -5.91 -35.27 -1.74
CA HIS A 59 -5.82 -35.91 -0.42
C HIS A 59 -4.86 -35.25 0.57
N TYR A 60 -4.56 -33.96 0.40
CA TYR A 60 -3.81 -33.20 1.40
C TYR A 60 -4.66 -32.96 2.67
N ARG A 61 -4.16 -33.42 3.84
CA ARG A 61 -4.90 -33.43 5.12
C ARG A 61 -4.42 -32.42 6.16
N TYR A 62 -3.34 -31.68 5.89
CA TYR A 62 -2.78 -30.72 6.83
C TYR A 62 -3.47 -29.36 6.73
N THR A 63 -3.13 -28.46 7.67
CA THR A 63 -3.61 -27.08 7.69
C THR A 63 -3.15 -26.34 6.43
N ILE A 64 -4.08 -25.67 5.77
CA ILE A 64 -3.84 -24.86 4.57
C ILE A 64 -4.00 -23.41 4.98
N ASP A 65 -2.95 -22.61 4.80
CA ASP A 65 -2.98 -21.16 4.96
C ASP A 65 -2.69 -20.51 3.60
N ILE A 66 -3.58 -19.61 3.15
CA ILE A 66 -3.51 -18.97 1.83
C ILE A 66 -3.43 -17.47 2.07
N SER A 67 -2.30 -16.89 1.67
CA SER A 67 -2.06 -15.46 1.75
C SER A 67 -1.84 -14.87 0.35
N PHE A 68 -2.30 -13.62 0.16
CA PHE A 68 -2.16 -12.88 -1.10
C PHE A 68 -1.26 -11.65 -0.88
N PRO A 69 0.07 -11.82 -0.83
CA PRO A 69 0.96 -10.69 -0.59
C PRO A 69 0.93 -9.73 -1.79
N CYS A 70 0.51 -8.49 -1.54
CA CYS A 70 0.67 -7.41 -2.51
C CYS A 70 2.04 -6.75 -2.32
N THR A 71 2.96 -6.94 -3.27
CA THR A 71 4.26 -6.25 -3.28
C THR A 71 4.19 -4.97 -4.12
N ASN A 72 4.98 -3.94 -3.76
CA ASN A 72 5.06 -2.66 -4.48
C ASN A 72 3.69 -1.99 -4.74
N ASN A 73 2.76 -2.13 -3.81
CA ASN A 73 1.41 -1.58 -3.89
C ASN A 73 1.32 -0.10 -3.49
N ILE A 74 2.38 0.49 -2.93
CA ILE A 74 2.39 1.87 -2.47
C ILE A 74 3.29 2.71 -3.37
N VAL A 75 2.72 3.75 -3.98
CA VAL A 75 3.45 4.79 -4.69
C VAL A 75 3.43 6.04 -3.83
N LEU A 76 4.61 6.52 -3.45
CA LEU A 76 4.76 7.66 -2.55
C LEU A 76 5.25 8.87 -3.36
N VAL A 77 4.43 9.90 -3.44
CA VAL A 77 4.77 11.18 -4.08
C VAL A 77 5.15 12.18 -2.99
N LYS A 78 6.31 12.82 -3.14
CA LYS A 78 6.89 13.76 -2.17
C LYS A 78 7.13 15.11 -2.79
N SER A 79 7.10 16.16 -1.97
CA SER A 79 7.56 17.49 -2.36
C SER A 79 9.05 17.49 -2.75
N ALA A 80 9.39 18.16 -3.85
CA ALA A 80 10.75 18.25 -4.40
C ALA A 80 11.66 19.27 -3.67
N SER A 81 11.19 19.87 -2.58
CA SER A 81 11.92 20.92 -1.88
C SER A 81 13.32 20.49 -1.39
N SER A 82 14.29 21.40 -1.51
CA SER A 82 15.69 21.17 -1.11
C SER A 82 15.83 20.85 0.38
N LEU A 83 15.00 21.48 1.22
CA LEU A 83 15.01 21.28 2.68
C LEU A 83 14.47 19.88 3.06
N ALA A 84 13.42 19.40 2.40
CA ALA A 84 12.92 18.03 2.60
C ALA A 84 13.95 16.98 2.16
N ASN A 85 14.64 17.21 1.04
CA ASN A 85 15.71 16.33 0.56
C ASN A 85 16.90 16.31 1.53
N PHE A 86 17.29 17.48 2.05
CA PHE A 86 18.38 17.59 3.03
C PHE A 86 18.05 16.86 4.34
N MET A 87 16.86 17.05 4.89
CA MET A 87 16.40 16.37 6.12
C MET A 87 16.32 14.84 5.97
N ARG A 88 16.12 14.34 4.74
CA ARG A 88 15.99 12.89 4.47
C ARG A 88 17.32 12.19 4.23
N SER A 89 18.41 12.93 4.07
CA SER A 89 19.73 12.36 3.80
C SER A 89 20.21 11.50 4.97
N GLY A 90 20.88 10.38 4.68
CA GLY A 90 21.42 9.49 5.70
C GLY A 90 22.45 10.19 6.59
N TRP A 91 23.20 11.14 6.03
CA TRP A 91 24.13 11.99 6.75
C TRP A 91 23.43 12.90 7.75
N THR A 92 22.34 13.55 7.34
CA THR A 92 21.55 14.39 8.24
C THR A 92 20.96 13.58 9.39
N LYS A 93 20.51 12.34 9.14
CA LYS A 93 20.08 11.41 10.19
C LYS A 93 21.22 11.04 11.15
N ALA A 94 22.42 10.79 10.62
CA ALA A 94 23.59 10.46 11.44
C ALA A 94 24.04 11.65 12.30
N PHE A 95 24.13 12.85 11.73
CA PHE A 95 24.46 14.07 12.47
C PHE A 95 23.40 14.44 13.51
N CYS A 96 22.12 14.23 13.21
CA CYS A 96 21.02 14.43 14.15
C CYS A 96 21.04 13.40 15.29
N PHE A 97 21.37 12.13 14.98
CA PHE A 97 21.52 11.07 15.98
C PHE A 97 22.69 11.33 16.94
N ILE A 98 23.82 11.82 16.42
CA ILE A 98 25.02 12.14 17.20
C ILE A 98 24.83 13.41 18.04
N SER A 99 24.19 14.44 17.48
CA SER A 99 24.02 15.70 18.20
C SER A 99 22.91 15.67 19.24
N LEU A 100 21.88 14.81 19.09
CA LEU A 100 20.54 15.28 19.45
C LEU A 100 19.44 14.26 19.81
N VAL A 101 19.78 13.27 20.63
CA VAL A 101 18.77 12.30 21.15
C VAL A 101 17.67 12.98 22.03
N GLY A 102 17.90 14.18 22.57
CA GLY A 102 16.93 14.88 23.44
C GLY A 102 16.28 16.16 22.89
N VAL A 103 17.07 17.11 22.37
CA VAL A 103 16.62 18.52 22.20
C VAL A 103 15.95 18.83 20.83
N ILE A 104 16.18 18.03 19.79
CA ILE A 104 15.66 18.16 18.41
C ILE A 104 14.58 17.11 18.17
N MET A 105 14.66 15.95 18.85
CA MET A 105 13.59 14.95 18.81
C MET A 105 12.22 15.58 19.11
N TYR A 106 12.14 16.56 20.00
CA TYR A 106 10.90 17.26 20.32
C TYR A 106 10.34 18.13 19.16
N PRO A 107 11.06 19.13 18.64
CA PRO A 107 10.57 19.92 17.49
C PRO A 107 10.44 19.09 16.21
N ALA A 108 11.34 18.14 15.96
CA ALA A 108 11.24 17.25 14.79
C ALA A 108 10.00 16.36 14.86
N ARG A 109 9.63 15.84 16.05
CA ARG A 109 8.40 15.08 16.25
C ARG A 109 7.15 15.94 16.02
N GLU A 110 7.14 17.20 16.45
CA GLU A 110 6.03 18.13 16.19
C GLU A 110 5.92 18.53 14.71
N ILE A 111 7.04 18.71 14.01
CA ILE A 111 7.04 18.94 12.55
C ILE A 111 6.53 17.69 11.81
N TYR A 112 6.94 16.50 12.24
CA TYR A 112 6.48 15.24 11.65
C TYR A 112 4.97 15.01 11.87
N LYS A 113 4.43 15.39 13.04
CA LYS A 113 2.97 15.34 13.30
C LYS A 113 2.16 16.31 12.42
N LYS A 114 2.78 17.38 11.92
CA LYS A 114 2.15 18.35 11.01
C LYS A 114 2.21 17.91 9.54
N VAL A 115 2.89 16.80 9.23
CA VAL A 115 2.81 16.18 7.91
C VAL A 115 1.39 15.67 7.73
N LYS A 116 0.65 16.31 6.83
CA LYS A 116 -0.65 15.82 6.40
C LYS A 116 -0.41 14.73 5.36
N ASP A 117 -0.62 13.49 5.77
CA ASP A 117 -0.66 12.37 4.83
C ASP A 117 -2.00 12.39 4.11
N LYS A 118 -1.96 12.63 2.80
CA LYS A 118 -3.14 12.41 1.94
C LYS A 118 -3.01 11.05 1.28
N THR A 119 -4.03 10.22 1.45
CA THR A 119 -4.09 8.86 0.89
C THR A 119 -5.02 8.84 -0.33
N LEU A 120 -4.49 8.38 -1.45
CA LEU A 120 -5.22 8.04 -2.67
C LEU A 120 -5.28 6.52 -2.81
N LYS A 121 -6.39 6.01 -3.33
CA LYS A 121 -6.53 4.59 -3.67
C LYS A 121 -6.82 4.43 -5.16
N SER A 122 -6.17 3.44 -5.74
CA SER A 122 -6.32 3.05 -7.13
C SER A 122 -6.78 1.61 -7.17
N GLU A 123 -8.00 1.40 -7.63
CA GLU A 123 -8.51 0.05 -7.82
C GLU A 123 -8.20 -0.46 -9.21
N PHE A 124 -7.59 -1.63 -9.24
CA PHE A 124 -7.36 -2.40 -10.45
C PHE A 124 -8.31 -3.58 -10.43
N GLN A 125 -9.32 -3.53 -11.29
CA GLN A 125 -10.17 -4.67 -11.57
C GLN A 125 -9.35 -5.70 -12.36
N MET A 126 -9.35 -6.95 -11.90
CA MET A 126 -8.73 -8.04 -12.65
C MET A 126 -9.57 -8.34 -13.90
N THR A 127 -8.92 -8.45 -15.06
CA THR A 127 -9.59 -8.81 -16.32
C THR A 127 -10.06 -10.26 -16.33
N ILE A 128 -9.42 -11.12 -15.54
CA ILE A 128 -9.74 -12.56 -15.44
C ILE A 128 -10.68 -12.81 -14.25
N SER A 129 -11.70 -13.64 -14.48
CA SER A 129 -12.59 -14.07 -13.40
C SER A 129 -11.88 -15.07 -12.48
N THR A 130 -12.35 -15.19 -11.23
CA THR A 130 -11.83 -16.18 -10.27
C THR A 130 -11.91 -17.61 -10.82
N ARG A 131 -13.01 -17.93 -11.52
CA ARG A 131 -13.26 -19.25 -12.11
C ARG A 131 -12.31 -19.55 -13.27
N ASP A 132 -12.07 -18.57 -14.14
CA ASP A 132 -11.18 -18.74 -15.28
C ASP A 132 -9.73 -18.87 -14.82
N PHE A 133 -9.33 -18.05 -13.84
CA PHE A 133 -8.01 -18.17 -13.21
C PHE A 133 -7.81 -19.55 -12.61
N TYR A 134 -8.79 -20.05 -11.85
CA TYR A 134 -8.76 -21.38 -11.26
C TYR A 134 -8.60 -22.47 -12.32
N THR A 135 -9.42 -22.43 -13.37
CA THR A 135 -9.42 -23.47 -14.42
C THR A 135 -8.09 -23.51 -15.18
N GLN A 136 -7.49 -22.35 -15.45
CA GLN A 136 -6.20 -22.25 -16.14
C GLN A 136 -5.02 -22.71 -15.27
N ASN A 137 -5.07 -22.46 -13.96
CA ASN A 137 -3.95 -22.72 -13.05
C ASN A 137 -4.13 -23.99 -12.20
N TYR A 138 -5.23 -24.72 -12.35
CA TYR A 138 -5.56 -25.89 -11.54
C TYR A 138 -4.42 -26.93 -11.51
N TRP A 139 -3.93 -27.32 -12.68
CA TRP A 139 -2.87 -28.32 -12.79
C TRP A 139 -1.54 -27.85 -12.18
N SER A 140 -1.21 -26.56 -12.31
CA SER A 140 -0.01 -25.99 -11.70
C SER A 140 -0.08 -26.01 -10.17
N ILE A 141 -1.26 -25.73 -9.59
CA ILE A 141 -1.48 -25.78 -8.15
C ILE A 141 -1.36 -27.23 -7.64
N VAL A 142 -1.98 -28.18 -8.35
CA VAL A 142 -1.93 -29.61 -8.00
C VAL A 142 -0.50 -30.16 -8.06
N ASP A 143 0.23 -29.86 -9.13
CA ASP A 143 1.60 -30.34 -9.34
C ASP A 143 2.55 -29.87 -8.23
N GLN A 144 2.46 -28.59 -7.81
CA GLN A 144 3.28 -28.05 -6.73
C GLN A 144 3.03 -28.70 -5.36
N VAL A 145 1.83 -29.26 -5.15
CA VAL A 145 1.48 -29.97 -3.90
C VAL A 145 1.95 -31.42 -3.94
N GLN A 146 1.97 -32.05 -5.11
CA GLN A 146 2.41 -33.44 -5.28
C GLN A 146 3.94 -33.60 -5.31
N TYR A 147 4.69 -32.55 -5.68
CA TYR A 147 6.15 -32.59 -5.79
C TYR A 147 6.91 -32.46 -4.46
N LYS A 148 6.23 -32.59 -3.32
CA LYS A 148 6.81 -32.61 -1.97
C LYS A 148 6.35 -33.84 -1.19
#